data_AF-A0A7V9NL62-F1
#
_entry.id   AF-A0A7V9NL62-F1
#
_cell.length_a   1.000
_cell.length_b   1.000
_cell.length_c   1.000
_cell.angle_alpha   90.00
_cell.angle_beta   90.00
_cell.angle_gamma   90.00
#
_symmetry.space_group_name_H-M   'P 1'
#
loop_
_entity.id
_entity.type
_entity.pdbx_description
1 polymer ?
#
loop_
_entity_poly.entity_id
_entity_poly.type
_entity_poly.pdbx_seq_one_letter_code
_entity_poly.pdbx_strand_id
1 'polypeptide(L)'
;MIKNKFFSTYLSFCVSIFLFVSAISAQKAPAPIDVLGFTPGDDKKLASWNQIVDYFKKLDAGSDRVKFEEIGKTTMGAPFVYATIS
;
A
#
# COMPACT_ATOMS: atom_id res chain seq x y z
N MET A 1 12.01 23.77 -42.50
CA MET A 1 10.93 22.88 -42.05
C MET A 1 11.41 21.72 -41.14
N ILE A 2 12.59 21.80 -40.48
CA ILE A 2 13.21 20.69 -39.71
C ILE A 2 13.15 20.91 -38.18
N LYS A 3 12.94 22.14 -37.71
CA LYS A 3 12.90 22.47 -36.27
C LYS A 3 11.67 21.91 -35.53
N ASN A 4 10.56 21.66 -36.24
CA ASN A 4 9.29 21.22 -35.62
C ASN A 4 9.28 19.73 -35.26
N LYS A 5 10.04 18.88 -35.96
CA LYS A 5 10.13 17.43 -35.65
C LYS A 5 10.87 17.18 -34.32
N PHE A 6 11.96 17.91 -34.07
CA PHE A 6 12.70 17.80 -32.80
C PHE A 6 11.86 18.27 -31.61
N PHE A 7 11.17 19.40 -31.72
CA PHE A 7 10.29 19.89 -30.66
C PHE A 7 9.14 18.89 -30.37
N SER A 8 8.58 18.27 -31.42
CA SER A 8 7.55 17.24 -31.27
C SER A 8 8.06 15.98 -30.56
N THR A 9 9.30 15.55 -30.79
CA THR A 9 9.88 14.38 -30.11
C THR A 9 10.11 14.65 -28.62
N TYR A 10 10.60 15.84 -28.26
CA TYR A 10 10.70 16.25 -26.85
C TYR A 10 9.33 16.39 -26.18
N LEU A 11 8.32 16.88 -26.91
CA LEU A 11 6.95 16.97 -26.43
C LEU A 11 6.34 15.59 -26.17
N SER A 12 6.54 14.62 -27.07
CA SER A 12 6.10 13.23 -26.88
C SER A 12 6.83 12.53 -25.72
N PHE A 13 8.13 12.82 -25.52
CA PHE A 13 8.90 12.29 -24.41
C PHE A 13 8.42 12.84 -23.06
N CYS A 14 8.11 14.14 -22.98
CA CYS A 14 7.49 14.74 -21.79
C CYS A 14 6.10 14.17 -21.49
N VAL A 15 5.27 13.95 -22.51
CA VAL A 15 3.94 13.34 -22.31
C VAL A 15 4.04 11.90 -21.80
N SER A 16 4.99 11.13 -22.33
CA SER A 16 5.28 9.76 -21.85
C SER A 16 5.74 9.75 -20.40
N ILE A 17 6.57 10.71 -19.98
CA ILE A 17 7.06 10.79 -18.60
C ILE A 17 5.93 11.18 -17.64
N PHE A 18 5.04 12.08 -18.07
CA PHE A 18 3.91 12.51 -17.27
C PHE A 18 2.91 11.38 -17.00
N LEU A 19 2.63 10.54 -18.01
CA LEU A 19 1.76 9.37 -17.85
C LEU A 19 2.34 8.32 -16.90
N PHE A 20 3.67 8.15 -16.87
CA PHE A 20 4.32 7.21 -15.96
C PHE A 20 4.23 7.65 -14.50
N VAL A 21 4.29 8.96 -14.23
CA VAL A 21 4.20 9.52 -12.87
C VAL A 21 2.79 9.36 -12.29
N SER A 22 1.74 9.52 -13.11
CA SER A 22 0.35 9.34 -12.64
C SER A 22 0.00 7.91 -12.22
N ALA A 23 0.71 6.91 -12.73
CA ALA A 23 0.48 5.50 -12.38
C ALA A 23 0.98 5.14 -10.97
N ILE A 24 1.97 5.88 -10.44
CA ILE A 24 2.57 5.60 -9.13
C ILE A 24 1.63 6.02 -7.99
N SER A 25 0.85 7.10 -8.18
CA SER A 25 -0.09 7.60 -7.16
C SER A 25 -1.37 6.77 -6.99
N ALA A 26 -1.51 5.65 -7.72
CA ALA A 26 -2.69 4.79 -7.68
C ALA A 26 -2.49 3.51 -6.85
N GLN A 27 -1.44 3.43 -6.02
CA GLN A 27 -1.21 2.26 -5.16
C GLN A 27 -2.35 2.14 -4.15
N LYS A 28 -3.28 1.23 -4.44
CA LYS A 28 -4.49 1.02 -3.64
C LYS A 28 -4.11 0.22 -2.40
N ALA A 29 -4.25 0.84 -1.24
CA ALA A 29 -4.12 0.14 0.04
C ALA A 29 -5.02 -1.11 0.05
N PRO A 30 -4.51 -2.27 0.51
CA PRO A 30 -5.27 -3.52 0.52
C PRO A 30 -6.53 -3.38 1.37
N ALA A 31 -7.68 -3.84 0.86
CA ALA A 31 -8.89 -3.83 1.66
C ALA A 31 -8.84 -4.97 2.71
N PRO A 32 -9.45 -4.79 3.89
CA PRO A 32 -9.51 -5.84 4.90
C PRO A 32 -10.07 -7.17 4.36
N ILE A 33 -11.10 -7.10 3.51
CA ILE A 33 -11.74 -8.29 2.93
C ILE A 33 -10.80 -9.09 2.02
N ASP A 34 -9.83 -8.43 1.36
CA ASP A 34 -8.88 -9.10 0.46
C ASP A 34 -7.86 -9.95 1.23
N VAL A 35 -7.58 -9.59 2.48
CA VAL A 35 -6.63 -10.31 3.35
C VAL A 35 -7.33 -11.26 4.31
N LEU A 36 -8.43 -10.80 4.92
CA LEU A 36 -9.16 -11.55 5.93
C LEU A 36 -10.17 -12.53 5.31
N GLY A 37 -10.65 -12.29 4.10
CA GLY A 37 -11.72 -13.06 3.45
C GLY A 37 -13.12 -12.76 3.99
N PHE A 38 -13.24 -11.75 4.86
CA PHE A 38 -14.49 -11.29 5.44
C PHE A 38 -14.38 -9.83 5.88
N THR A 39 -15.53 -9.20 6.12
CA THR A 39 -15.55 -7.82 6.63
C THR A 39 -15.38 -7.85 8.14
N PRO A 40 -14.44 -7.07 8.72
CA PRO A 40 -14.35 -6.92 10.17
C PRO A 40 -15.70 -6.53 10.77
N GLY A 41 -16.19 -7.32 11.73
CA GLY A 41 -17.51 -7.14 12.34
C GLY A 41 -18.60 -8.09 11.81
N ASP A 42 -18.32 -8.90 10.79
CA ASP A 42 -19.20 -9.98 10.36
C ASP A 42 -19.53 -10.95 11.51
N ASP A 43 -20.78 -11.42 11.57
CA ASP A 43 -21.27 -12.33 12.60
C ASP A 43 -20.38 -13.59 12.72
N LYS A 44 -19.93 -13.85 13.95
CA LYS A 44 -19.10 -15.01 14.33
C LYS A 44 -17.76 -15.07 13.58
N LYS A 45 -17.25 -13.96 13.05
CA LYS A 45 -15.93 -13.89 12.42
C LYS A 45 -14.98 -13.01 13.22
N LEU A 46 -13.86 -13.58 13.62
CA LEU A 46 -12.78 -12.88 14.31
C LEU A 46 -11.46 -13.22 13.62
N ALA A 47 -10.69 -12.19 13.28
CA ALA A 47 -9.36 -12.37 12.72
C ALA A 47 -8.43 -12.91 13.80
N SER A 48 -7.64 -13.92 13.46
CA SER A 48 -6.54 -14.37 14.30
C SER A 48 -5.44 -13.32 14.37
N TRP A 49 -4.59 -13.39 15.41
CA TRP A 49 -3.46 -12.47 15.56
C TRP A 49 -2.55 -12.42 14.32
N ASN A 50 -2.24 -13.59 13.74
CA ASN A 50 -1.41 -13.68 12.55
C ASN A 50 -2.03 -12.97 11.34
N GLN A 51 -3.36 -13.05 11.19
CA GLN A 51 -4.06 -12.36 10.11
C GLN A 51 -4.05 -10.83 10.30
N ILE A 52 -4.15 -10.36 11.54
CA ILE A 52 -4.06 -8.93 11.85
C ILE A 52 -2.66 -8.41 11.51
N VAL A 53 -1.62 -9.12 11.95
CA VAL A 53 -0.22 -8.76 11.65
C VAL A 53 0.06 -8.77 10.15
N ASP A 54 -0.40 -9.79 9.42
CA ASP A 54 -0.24 -9.87 7.96
C ASP A 54 -0.96 -8.73 7.23
N TYR A 55 -2.19 -8.41 7.64
CA TYR A 55 -2.95 -7.30 7.09
C TYR A 55 -2.22 -5.96 7.27
N PHE A 56 -1.78 -5.64 8.49
CA PHE A 56 -1.10 -4.37 8.75
C PHE A 56 0.28 -4.27 8.08
N LYS A 57 1.02 -5.38 7.93
CA LYS A 57 2.25 -5.41 7.12
C LYS A 57 1.99 -5.10 5.65
N LYS A 58 0.93 -5.66 5.07
CA LYS A 58 0.53 -5.36 3.70
C LYS A 58 0.01 -3.93 3.55
N LEU A 59 -0.68 -3.42 4.58
CA LEU A 59 -1.23 -2.08 4.60
C LEU A 59 -0.12 -1.02 4.66
N ASP A 60 0.88 -1.23 5.52
CA ASP A 60 2.10 -0.42 5.60
C ASP A 60 2.86 -0.38 4.26
N ALA A 61 3.04 -1.53 3.61
CA ALA A 61 3.69 -1.60 2.30
C ALA A 61 2.88 -0.95 1.15
N GLY A 62 1.57 -0.77 1.34
CA GLY A 62 0.65 -0.27 0.31
C GLY A 62 0.06 1.11 0.59
N SER A 63 0.47 1.78 1.68
CA SER A 63 -0.08 3.06 2.08
C SER A 63 0.98 3.98 2.68
N ASP A 64 1.14 5.16 2.09
CA ASP A 64 2.04 6.20 2.62
C ASP A 64 1.61 6.76 3.98
N ARG A 65 0.42 6.41 4.46
CA ARG A 65 -0.21 6.97 5.67
C ARG A 65 -0.08 6.08 6.89
N VAL A 66 0.30 4.82 6.71
CA VAL A 66 0.38 3.83 7.76
C VAL A 66 1.83 3.47 7.98
N LYS A 67 2.26 3.45 9.24
CA LYS A 67 3.55 2.89 9.67
C LYS A 67 3.31 1.72 10.59
N PHE A 68 3.85 0.54 10.28
CA PHE A 68 3.72 -0.66 11.11
C PHE A 68 5.06 -1.17 11.61
N GLU A 69 5.21 -1.28 12.93
CA GLU A 69 6.49 -1.62 13.56
C GLU A 69 6.32 -2.67 14.66
N GLU A 70 7.32 -3.55 14.78
CA GLU A 70 7.45 -4.51 15.88
C GLU A 70 8.38 -3.93 16.95
N ILE A 71 7.87 -3.80 18.19
CA ILE A 71 8.61 -3.27 19.34
C ILE A 71 9.26 -4.37 20.19
N GLY A 72 8.99 -5.64 19.87
CA GLY A 72 9.57 -6.79 20.53
C GLY A 72 8.66 -8.00 20.48
N LYS A 73 8.83 -8.91 21.44
CA LYS A 73 8.00 -10.12 21.57
C LYS A 73 7.20 -10.10 22.86
N THR A 74 6.01 -10.70 22.82
CA THR A 74 5.19 -10.95 24.00
C THR A 74 5.81 -12.05 24.86
N THR A 75 5.24 -12.28 26.05
CA THR A 75 5.63 -13.38 26.96
C THR A 75 5.50 -14.76 26.32
N MET A 76 4.59 -14.92 25.35
CA MET A 76 4.40 -16.16 24.59
C MET A 76 5.19 -16.18 23.27
N GLY A 77 6.09 -15.23 23.05
CA GLY A 77 6.94 -15.17 21.87
C GLY A 77 6.27 -14.65 20.60
N ALA A 78 5.01 -14.20 20.67
CA ALA A 78 4.32 -13.57 19.54
C ALA A 78 4.87 -12.16 19.29
N PRO A 79 4.84 -11.63 18.06
CA PRO A 79 5.29 -10.28 17.78
C PRO A 79 4.42 -9.27 18.54
N PHE A 80 5.04 -8.31 19.20
CA PHE A 80 4.39 -7.18 19.85
C PHE A 80 4.57 -5.95 18.97
N VAL A 81 3.46 -5.40 18.48
CA VAL A 81 3.44 -4.49 17.33
C VAL A 81 2.56 -3.28 17.62
N TYR A 82 2.81 -2.18 16.90
CA TYR A 82 1.93 -1.02 16.86
C TYR A 82 1.84 -0.45 15.44
N ALA A 83 0.76 0.28 15.18
CA ALA A 83 0.55 0.99 13.93
C ALA A 83 0.34 2.47 14.22
N THR A 84 0.99 3.34 13.45
CA THR A 84 0.75 4.79 13.46
C THR A 84 0.08 5.19 12.16
N ILE A 85 -0.96 6.02 12.26
CA ILE A 85 -1.75 6.49 11.12
C ILE A 85 -1.79 8.01 11.18
N SER A 86 -1.43 8.68 10.08
CA SER A 86 -1.46 10.15 9.94
C SER A 86 -2.08 10.59 8.62
#